data_AF-A0A0L7RHE3-F1
#
_entry.id   AF-A0A0L7RHE3-F1
#
_cell.length_a   1.000
_cell.length_b   1.000
_cell.length_c   1.000
_cell.angle_alpha   90.00
_cell.angle_beta   90.00
_cell.angle_gamma   90.00
#
_symmetry.space_group_name_H-M   'P 1'
#
loop_
_entity.id
_entity.type
_entity.pdbx_description
1 polymer ?
#
loop_
_entity_poly.entity_id
_entity_poly.type
_entity_poly.pdbx_seq_one_letter_code
_entity_poly.pdbx_strand_id
1 'polypeptide(L)'
;PEKFDYIEDVVCKETDIKENEMKLLPLGEDGGKILLIKQKGELHAIGTKCTHYGALLHTGALGDGRIRCPWHGACFNIKTGDIEDYPGLNSLPCYQVNVDENGLVRVKAKRKDLDSSRRVKKMWKQDVNNNTTVVIVGGGPAAATCAESLRQEAFTGKIIMISKENALPYDRVKVSKTFDINIEQAALRPQSFYNEHKIETNLGVEAIGLNTDQNVVQLSNNEKLTYNYLFICTGSKARVLNIPGVDLSNIHVLRSYTDSHAINSKLLADKHVIIFGLGFIGMEAAAFCINKCASVTVIGRGTVPLEAVFGREIGNRIRQQFEEKGVKFIFGRKIEQFIAKEEEEKEKKMKKKGEESAVGRIVLTDGEILPADIVIIGIGSTFYTDWLKDSSIKMLEDGSIAVDKYLKTNVENVYAGGDIAYAPLFGSDNISAAIGHYSLAHYHGKIAALNICAKSTALNTVPFFWTTLFGKSYRYAGYGKPEKIRIYGSLENLEFFAYYIKDGKIIAISSVGADPVVSDFANFLYEGKTLTEAEINKDPFGWIKNKPKDLQERFQNELMN
;
A
#
# COMPACT_ATOMS: atom_id res chain seq x y z
N PRO A 1 4.08 18.64 -39.84
CA PRO A 1 4.54 17.49 -39.02
C PRO A 1 4.43 17.75 -37.51
N GLU A 2 5.00 18.85 -36.97
CA GLU A 2 4.89 19.16 -35.52
C GLU A 2 3.56 19.79 -35.08
N LYS A 3 2.86 20.53 -35.97
CA LYS A 3 1.56 21.15 -35.66
C LYS A 3 0.44 20.16 -35.32
N PHE A 4 0.60 18.88 -35.67
CA PHE A 4 -0.40 17.84 -35.41
C PHE A 4 -0.19 17.11 -34.07
N ASP A 5 1.01 17.23 -33.46
CA ASP A 5 1.34 16.54 -32.20
C ASP A 5 0.86 17.26 -30.95
N TYR A 6 0.49 18.54 -31.09
CA TYR A 6 0.06 19.40 -29.99
C TYR A 6 -1.37 19.88 -30.18
N ILE A 7 -2.01 20.17 -29.06
CA ILE A 7 -3.27 20.89 -28.97
C ILE A 7 -3.06 22.11 -28.08
N GLU A 8 -3.58 23.24 -28.52
CA GLU A 8 -3.44 24.53 -27.84
C GLU A 8 -4.76 25.28 -27.94
N ASP A 9 -5.32 25.66 -26.79
CA ASP A 9 -6.61 26.35 -26.75
C ASP A 9 -6.72 27.24 -25.50
N VAL A 10 -7.66 28.20 -25.54
CA VAL A 10 -8.09 28.98 -24.37
C VAL A 10 -9.00 28.11 -23.52
N VAL A 11 -8.65 27.89 -22.25
CA VAL A 11 -9.41 27.02 -21.35
C VAL A 11 -10.34 27.80 -20.40
N CYS A 12 -9.99 29.03 -20.03
CA CYS A 12 -10.80 29.94 -19.22
C CYS A 12 -10.19 31.36 -19.20
N LYS A 13 -10.85 32.30 -18.54
CA LYS A 13 -10.20 33.55 -18.08
C LYS A 13 -9.46 33.30 -16.77
N GLU A 14 -8.42 34.08 -16.50
CA GLU A 14 -7.68 33.97 -15.24
C GLU A 14 -8.58 34.25 -14.03
N THR A 15 -9.55 35.16 -14.17
CA THR A 15 -10.54 35.49 -13.14
C THR A 15 -11.51 34.36 -12.83
N ASP A 16 -11.59 33.34 -13.71
CA ASP A 16 -12.50 32.23 -13.52
C ASP A 16 -11.97 31.23 -12.50
N ILE A 17 -10.68 31.25 -12.16
CA ILE A 17 -10.07 30.35 -11.16
C ILE A 17 -9.53 31.16 -9.98
N LYS A 18 -9.95 30.79 -8.77
CA LYS A 18 -9.57 31.45 -7.52
C LYS A 18 -8.22 30.92 -7.03
N GLU A 19 -7.56 31.71 -6.20
CA GLU A 19 -6.35 31.30 -5.50
C GLU A 19 -6.61 30.06 -4.61
N ASN A 20 -5.75 29.05 -4.70
CA ASN A 20 -5.92 27.72 -4.11
C ASN A 20 -7.12 26.92 -4.65
N GLU A 21 -7.52 27.13 -5.88
CA GLU A 21 -8.54 26.33 -6.58
C GLU A 21 -7.91 25.40 -7.62
N MET A 22 -8.60 24.30 -7.91
CA MET A 22 -8.33 23.44 -9.05
C MET A 22 -9.60 23.19 -9.86
N LYS A 23 -9.50 23.19 -11.19
CA LYS A 23 -10.62 23.02 -12.13
C LYS A 23 -10.30 22.03 -13.22
N LEU A 24 -11.22 21.09 -13.45
CA LEU A 24 -11.19 20.20 -14.60
C LEU A 24 -11.76 20.95 -15.80
N LEU A 25 -10.95 21.16 -16.84
CA LEU A 25 -11.32 21.93 -18.03
C LEU A 25 -11.08 21.11 -19.30
N PRO A 26 -11.92 21.26 -20.35
CA PRO A 26 -11.61 20.73 -21.66
C PRO A 26 -10.41 21.46 -22.28
N LEU A 27 -9.70 20.79 -23.17
CA LEU A 27 -8.64 21.37 -23.99
C LEU A 27 -8.88 20.99 -25.45
N GLY A 28 -9.36 21.97 -26.23
CA GLY A 28 -9.79 21.80 -27.61
C GLY A 28 -11.03 20.92 -27.81
N GLU A 29 -11.44 20.77 -29.07
CA GLU A 29 -12.71 20.14 -29.46
C GLU A 29 -12.67 18.59 -29.39
N ASP A 30 -11.48 17.98 -29.47
CA ASP A 30 -11.29 16.52 -29.54
C ASP A 30 -11.46 15.78 -28.18
N GLY A 31 -11.97 16.46 -27.14
CA GLY A 31 -12.32 15.83 -25.86
C GLY A 31 -11.18 15.66 -24.84
N GLY A 32 -10.01 16.25 -25.08
CA GLY A 32 -8.93 16.31 -24.09
C GLY A 32 -9.35 17.06 -22.83
N LYS A 33 -8.86 16.64 -21.65
CA LYS A 33 -9.12 17.33 -20.37
C LYS A 33 -7.84 17.57 -19.61
N ILE A 34 -7.75 18.72 -18.97
CA ILE A 34 -6.65 19.14 -18.11
C ILE A 34 -7.16 19.51 -16.73
N LEU A 35 -6.28 19.39 -15.72
CA LEU A 35 -6.53 19.92 -14.40
C LEU A 35 -5.74 21.22 -14.24
N LEU A 36 -6.43 22.35 -14.28
CA LEU A 36 -5.86 23.67 -14.05
C LEU A 36 -5.86 23.96 -12.55
N ILE A 37 -4.75 24.46 -12.02
CA ILE A 37 -4.56 24.76 -10.60
C ILE A 37 -4.00 26.17 -10.49
N LYS A 38 -4.55 27.00 -9.60
CA LYS A 38 -3.99 28.31 -9.26
C LYS A 38 -3.49 28.30 -7.82
N GLN A 39 -2.20 28.54 -7.62
CA GLN A 39 -1.61 28.63 -6.29
C GLN A 39 -0.38 29.54 -6.28
N LYS A 40 -0.24 30.35 -5.23
CA LYS A 40 0.78 31.39 -5.07
C LYS A 40 0.84 32.35 -6.25
N GLY A 41 -0.31 32.65 -6.86
CA GLY A 41 -0.40 33.49 -8.06
C GLY A 41 0.11 32.83 -9.35
N GLU A 42 0.58 31.58 -9.31
CA GLU A 42 0.99 30.82 -10.50
C GLU A 42 -0.16 29.91 -10.97
N LEU A 43 -0.27 29.74 -12.30
CA LEU A 43 -1.16 28.75 -12.93
C LEU A 43 -0.36 27.54 -13.38
N HIS A 44 -0.88 26.36 -13.08
CA HIS A 44 -0.32 25.08 -13.49
C HIS A 44 -1.39 24.23 -14.16
N ALA A 45 -1.01 23.48 -15.21
CA ALA A 45 -1.89 22.53 -15.86
C ALA A 45 -1.24 21.13 -15.88
N ILE A 46 -1.93 20.15 -15.31
CA ILE A 46 -1.44 18.78 -15.15
C ILE A 46 -2.48 17.74 -15.58
N GLY A 47 -2.03 16.48 -15.69
CA GLY A 47 -2.90 15.33 -15.94
C GLY A 47 -4.04 15.18 -14.93
N THR A 48 -5.17 14.63 -15.38
CA THR A 48 -6.45 14.65 -14.63
C THR A 48 -6.67 13.42 -13.75
N LYS A 49 -5.90 12.35 -13.95
CA LYS A 49 -6.08 11.05 -13.30
C LYS A 49 -4.84 10.65 -12.51
N CYS A 50 -5.03 10.14 -11.31
CA CYS A 50 -3.98 9.52 -10.51
C CYS A 50 -3.34 8.36 -11.28
N THR A 51 -2.00 8.31 -11.31
CA THR A 51 -1.27 7.31 -12.08
C THR A 51 -1.35 5.88 -11.54
N HIS A 52 -1.82 5.69 -10.30
CA HIS A 52 -2.08 4.39 -9.69
C HIS A 52 -3.28 3.71 -10.36
N TYR A 53 -4.50 3.95 -9.86
CA TYR A 53 -5.74 3.32 -10.35
C TYR A 53 -6.70 4.31 -11.01
N GLY A 54 -6.22 5.47 -11.48
CA GLY A 54 -7.01 6.36 -12.33
C GLY A 54 -8.04 7.26 -11.64
N ALA A 55 -7.98 7.40 -10.31
CA ALA A 55 -8.83 8.32 -9.55
C ALA A 55 -8.77 9.73 -10.15
N LEU A 56 -9.91 10.40 -10.29
CA LEU A 56 -9.96 11.76 -10.80
C LEU A 56 -9.36 12.72 -9.76
N LEU A 57 -8.32 13.46 -10.12
CA LEU A 57 -7.58 14.26 -9.16
C LEU A 57 -8.32 15.53 -8.73
N HIS A 58 -9.25 16.03 -9.54
CA HIS A 58 -10.10 17.18 -9.15
C HIS A 58 -11.04 16.87 -7.97
N THR A 59 -11.22 15.60 -7.59
CA THR A 59 -11.95 15.21 -6.38
C THR A 59 -11.00 14.88 -5.22
N GLY A 60 -9.69 15.12 -5.38
CA GLY A 60 -8.66 14.94 -4.38
C GLY A 60 -8.45 16.16 -3.47
N ALA A 61 -7.37 16.13 -2.71
CA ALA A 61 -7.00 17.20 -1.78
C ALA A 61 -5.84 18.03 -2.34
N LEU A 62 -6.06 19.33 -2.55
CA LEU A 62 -5.03 20.29 -2.95
C LEU A 62 -4.32 20.83 -1.69
N GLY A 63 -3.05 20.46 -1.51
CA GLY A 63 -2.16 20.97 -0.46
C GLY A 63 -1.23 22.06 -0.99
N ASP A 64 -0.27 22.49 -0.18
CA ASP A 64 0.77 23.43 -0.64
C ASP A 64 1.73 22.75 -1.65
N GLY A 65 1.72 23.22 -2.89
CA GLY A 65 2.58 22.74 -3.99
C GLY A 65 2.25 21.35 -4.52
N ARG A 66 1.19 20.69 -4.02
CA ARG A 66 0.91 19.28 -4.32
C ARG A 66 -0.56 18.94 -4.33
N ILE A 67 -0.90 17.90 -5.09
CA ILE A 67 -2.24 17.30 -5.11
C ILE A 67 -2.19 15.86 -4.62
N ARG A 68 -3.09 15.50 -3.71
CA ARG A 68 -3.23 14.15 -3.14
C ARG A 68 -4.46 13.45 -3.69
N CYS A 69 -4.24 12.24 -4.19
CA CYS A 69 -5.28 11.36 -4.72
C CYS A 69 -6.29 10.99 -3.64
N PRO A 70 -7.60 11.14 -3.90
CA PRO A 70 -8.65 10.86 -2.90
C PRO A 70 -8.70 9.39 -2.51
N TRP A 71 -8.36 8.48 -3.44
CA TRP A 71 -8.56 7.05 -3.22
C TRP A 71 -7.50 6.40 -2.35
N HIS A 72 -6.23 6.62 -2.69
CA HIS A 72 -5.11 5.84 -2.15
C HIS A 72 -3.98 6.71 -1.59
N GLY A 73 -4.12 8.04 -1.61
CA GLY A 73 -3.16 8.94 -0.97
C GLY A 73 -1.91 9.29 -1.77
N ALA A 74 -1.75 8.80 -3.00
CA ALA A 74 -0.64 9.18 -3.89
C ALA A 74 -0.58 10.70 -4.10
N CYS A 75 0.62 11.29 -4.11
CA CYS A 75 0.79 12.73 -4.29
C CYS A 75 1.64 13.07 -5.50
N PHE A 76 1.29 14.19 -6.12
CA PHE A 76 2.00 14.74 -7.26
C PHE A 76 2.30 16.22 -7.02
N ASN A 77 3.50 16.63 -7.40
CA ASN A 77 3.89 18.03 -7.42
C ASN A 77 3.05 18.77 -8.47
N ILE A 78 2.43 19.91 -8.15
CA ILE A 78 1.57 20.62 -9.11
C ILE A 78 2.34 21.30 -10.25
N LYS A 79 3.61 21.62 -10.02
CA LYS A 79 4.46 22.34 -10.99
C LYS A 79 5.16 21.39 -11.95
N THR A 80 5.68 20.28 -11.43
CA THR A 80 6.46 19.31 -12.22
C THR A 80 5.66 18.07 -12.60
N GLY A 81 4.52 17.82 -11.94
CA GLY A 81 3.75 16.58 -12.06
C GLY A 81 4.44 15.37 -11.46
N ASP A 82 5.65 15.52 -10.91
CA ASP A 82 6.41 14.40 -10.38
C ASP A 82 5.66 13.73 -9.23
N ILE A 83 5.69 12.41 -9.20
CA ILE A 83 5.18 11.66 -8.05
C ILE A 83 6.07 11.93 -6.83
N GLU A 84 5.45 12.42 -5.77
CA GLU A 84 6.14 12.77 -4.54
C GLU A 84 5.84 11.78 -3.40
N ASP A 85 4.64 11.22 -3.40
CA ASP A 85 4.15 10.24 -2.43
C ASP A 85 3.34 9.14 -3.15
N TYR A 86 3.27 7.97 -2.53
CA TYR A 86 2.84 6.71 -3.16
C TYR A 86 1.44 6.31 -2.68
N PRO A 87 0.70 5.40 -3.34
CA PRO A 87 1.11 4.41 -4.35
C PRO A 87 1.08 4.89 -5.80
N GLY A 88 1.86 4.24 -6.66
CA GLY A 88 2.03 4.57 -8.08
C GLY A 88 3.51 4.75 -8.44
N LEU A 89 3.89 4.53 -9.69
CA LEU A 89 5.30 4.71 -10.11
C LEU A 89 5.51 5.86 -11.10
N ASN A 90 4.42 6.30 -11.74
CA ASN A 90 4.51 7.27 -12.81
C ASN A 90 4.13 8.65 -12.29
N SER A 91 4.79 9.66 -12.83
CA SER A 91 4.45 11.07 -12.66
C SER A 91 3.28 11.44 -13.59
N LEU A 92 2.68 12.59 -13.35
CA LEU A 92 1.68 13.18 -14.24
C LEU A 92 2.34 13.90 -15.42
N PRO A 93 1.69 13.93 -16.59
CA PRO A 93 2.02 14.89 -17.62
C PRO A 93 1.74 16.32 -17.13
N CYS A 94 2.53 17.27 -17.61
CA CYS A 94 2.38 18.71 -17.36
C CYS A 94 2.28 19.43 -18.68
N TYR A 95 1.49 20.49 -18.71
CA TYR A 95 1.17 21.25 -19.90
C TYR A 95 1.64 22.69 -19.75
N GLN A 96 1.99 23.32 -20.87
CA GLN A 96 2.43 24.70 -20.87
C GLN A 96 1.22 25.60 -20.67
N VAL A 97 1.33 26.58 -19.77
CA VAL A 97 0.27 27.56 -19.48
C VAL A 97 0.81 28.95 -19.80
N ASN A 98 0.05 29.71 -20.59
CA ASN A 98 0.34 31.11 -20.89
C ASN A 98 -0.92 31.94 -20.62
N VAL A 99 -0.76 33.12 -20.02
CA VAL A 99 -1.85 34.09 -19.86
C VAL A 99 -1.55 35.25 -20.80
N ASP A 100 -2.51 35.59 -21.67
CA ASP A 100 -2.35 36.74 -22.57
C ASP A 100 -2.73 38.06 -21.90
N GLU A 101 -2.49 39.18 -22.59
CA GLU A 101 -2.77 40.54 -22.11
C GLU A 101 -4.24 40.80 -21.76
N ASN A 102 -5.16 39.98 -22.28
CA ASN A 102 -6.60 40.06 -21.99
C ASN A 102 -6.99 39.13 -20.83
N GLY A 103 -6.03 38.48 -20.18
CA GLY A 103 -6.26 37.54 -19.09
C GLY A 103 -6.81 36.20 -19.54
N LEU A 104 -6.68 35.81 -20.81
CA LEU A 104 -7.10 34.50 -21.29
C LEU A 104 -6.01 33.46 -20.99
N VAL A 105 -6.40 32.38 -20.34
CA VAL A 105 -5.50 31.26 -20.00
C VAL A 105 -5.47 30.29 -21.18
N ARG A 106 -4.31 30.18 -21.83
CA ARG A 106 -4.03 29.22 -22.91
C ARG A 106 -3.21 28.06 -22.38
N VAL A 107 -3.62 26.85 -22.71
CA VAL A 107 -2.90 25.63 -22.36
C VAL A 107 -2.44 24.94 -23.64
N LYS A 108 -1.17 24.55 -23.69
CA LYS A 108 -0.59 23.76 -24.77
C LYS A 108 -0.10 22.41 -24.26
N ALA A 109 -0.60 21.33 -24.87
CA ALA A 109 -0.30 19.95 -24.49
C ALA A 109 0.08 19.11 -25.72
N LYS A 110 0.90 18.08 -25.50
CA LYS A 110 1.10 17.01 -26.51
C LYS A 110 -0.11 16.08 -26.47
N ARG A 111 -0.66 15.71 -27.62
CA ARG A 111 -1.84 14.82 -27.70
C ARG A 111 -1.62 13.49 -26.97
N LYS A 112 -0.46 12.86 -27.18
CA LYS A 112 -0.09 11.62 -26.48
C LYS A 112 -0.09 11.73 -24.94
N ASP A 113 0.19 12.91 -24.41
CA ASP A 113 0.24 13.15 -22.96
C ASP A 113 -1.16 13.39 -22.39
N LEU A 114 -2.15 13.75 -23.23
CA LEU A 114 -3.56 13.79 -22.85
C LEU A 114 -4.17 12.38 -22.86
N ASP A 115 -3.75 11.53 -23.80
CA ASP A 115 -4.17 10.12 -23.87
C ASP A 115 -3.54 9.31 -22.74
N SER A 116 -2.26 9.54 -22.45
CA SER A 116 -1.53 8.90 -21.36
C SER A 116 -1.61 9.72 -20.08
N SER A 117 -2.34 9.22 -19.08
CA SER A 117 -2.30 9.78 -17.72
C SER A 117 -0.95 9.62 -17.00
N ARG A 118 0.08 9.06 -17.65
CA ARG A 118 1.32 8.60 -17.02
C ARG A 118 2.57 9.10 -17.75
N ARG A 119 3.55 9.56 -16.98
CA ARG A 119 4.89 9.94 -17.42
C ARG A 119 5.96 9.25 -16.57
N VAL A 120 6.88 8.53 -17.21
CA VAL A 120 8.08 8.01 -16.53
C VAL A 120 9.12 9.14 -16.45
N LYS A 121 9.74 9.33 -15.29
CA LYS A 121 10.83 10.31 -15.16
C LYS A 121 12.04 9.86 -15.98
N LYS A 122 12.80 10.83 -16.50
CA LYS A 122 14.05 10.54 -17.22
C LYS A 122 15.01 9.78 -16.30
N MET A 123 15.65 8.75 -16.84
CA MET A 123 16.63 7.93 -16.13
C MET A 123 18.01 8.09 -16.74
N TRP A 124 19.02 8.01 -15.88
CA TRP A 124 20.42 7.97 -16.26
C TRP A 124 20.80 6.58 -16.76
N LYS A 125 21.71 6.55 -17.73
CA LYS A 125 22.26 5.29 -18.24
C LYS A 125 23.35 4.80 -17.30
N GLN A 126 23.53 3.48 -17.25
CA GLN A 126 24.69 2.91 -16.60
C GLN A 126 25.97 3.37 -17.31
N ASP A 127 27.00 3.72 -16.52
CA ASP A 127 28.36 3.94 -16.99
C ASP A 127 29.19 2.70 -16.66
N VAL A 128 29.74 2.07 -17.70
CA VAL A 128 30.53 0.84 -17.56
C VAL A 128 31.83 1.04 -16.77
N ASN A 129 32.28 2.28 -16.60
CA ASN A 129 33.47 2.60 -15.82
C ASN A 129 33.15 2.86 -14.33
N ASN A 130 31.87 3.01 -13.98
CA ASN A 130 31.45 3.16 -12.59
C ASN A 130 31.25 1.78 -11.94
N ASN A 131 32.26 1.34 -11.21
CA ASN A 131 32.26 0.04 -10.51
C ASN A 131 31.44 0.03 -9.20
N THR A 132 30.79 1.14 -8.84
CA THR A 132 29.95 1.18 -7.64
C THR A 132 28.75 0.25 -7.80
N THR A 133 28.55 -0.65 -6.86
CA THR A 133 27.47 -1.65 -6.89
C THR A 133 26.50 -1.43 -5.75
N VAL A 134 25.21 -1.33 -6.08
CA VAL A 134 24.10 -1.37 -5.14
C VAL A 134 23.42 -2.73 -5.23
N VAL A 135 23.38 -3.44 -4.11
CA VAL A 135 22.59 -4.68 -3.98
C VAL A 135 21.29 -4.37 -3.24
N ILE A 136 20.17 -4.75 -3.83
CA ILE A 136 18.83 -4.60 -3.28
C ILE A 136 18.29 -6.01 -2.96
N VAL A 137 18.05 -6.31 -1.68
CA VAL A 137 17.57 -7.62 -1.25
C VAL A 137 16.07 -7.52 -0.93
N GLY A 138 15.25 -8.09 -1.82
CA GLY A 138 13.80 -8.06 -1.79
C GLY A 138 13.22 -7.79 -3.19
N GLY A 139 12.08 -8.40 -3.50
CA GLY A 139 11.34 -8.22 -4.77
C GLY A 139 10.02 -7.44 -4.62
N GLY A 140 9.93 -6.57 -3.61
CA GLY A 140 8.70 -5.84 -3.27
C GLY A 140 8.61 -4.41 -3.86
N PRO A 141 7.56 -3.65 -3.49
CA PRO A 141 7.40 -2.25 -3.92
C PRO A 141 8.57 -1.34 -3.51
N ALA A 142 9.16 -1.57 -2.33
CA ALA A 142 10.34 -0.84 -1.88
C ALA A 142 11.55 -1.06 -2.81
N ALA A 143 11.78 -2.31 -3.23
CA ALA A 143 12.87 -2.68 -4.13
C ALA A 143 12.70 -2.02 -5.51
N ALA A 144 11.50 -2.14 -6.09
CA ALA A 144 11.17 -1.55 -7.38
C ALA A 144 11.40 -0.04 -7.38
N THR A 145 10.88 0.66 -6.36
CA THR A 145 11.06 2.11 -6.26
C THR A 145 12.52 2.48 -6.01
N CYS A 146 13.26 1.75 -5.19
CA CYS A 146 14.68 2.02 -4.96
C CYS A 146 15.49 1.92 -6.26
N ALA A 147 15.34 0.82 -7.00
CA ALA A 147 16.05 0.60 -8.26
C ALA A 147 15.73 1.69 -9.30
N GLU A 148 14.46 2.05 -9.45
CA GLU A 148 14.02 3.11 -10.35
C GLU A 148 14.52 4.49 -9.91
N SER A 149 14.41 4.83 -8.62
CA SER A 149 14.86 6.11 -8.09
C SER A 149 16.37 6.29 -8.16
N LEU A 150 17.18 5.24 -7.98
CA LEU A 150 18.63 5.31 -8.19
C LEU A 150 18.96 5.83 -9.60
N ARG A 151 18.31 5.26 -10.62
CA ARG A 151 18.50 5.68 -12.02
C ARG A 151 17.95 7.08 -12.28
N GLN A 152 16.88 7.49 -11.62
CA GLN A 152 16.36 8.87 -11.71
C GLN A 152 17.32 9.89 -11.08
N GLU A 153 18.02 9.49 -10.02
CA GLU A 153 18.86 10.37 -9.18
C GLU A 153 20.35 10.25 -9.51
N ALA A 154 20.67 10.03 -10.80
CA ALA A 154 22.02 10.03 -11.36
C ALA A 154 22.96 8.91 -10.89
N PHE A 155 22.44 7.81 -10.32
CA PHE A 155 23.27 6.64 -10.07
C PHE A 155 23.57 5.89 -11.38
N THR A 156 24.85 5.90 -11.79
CA THR A 156 25.32 5.27 -13.03
C THR A 156 26.00 3.92 -12.81
N GLY A 157 26.17 3.46 -11.57
CA GLY A 157 26.80 2.19 -11.24
C GLY A 157 25.90 0.96 -11.46
N LYS A 158 26.35 -0.19 -10.98
CA LYS A 158 25.63 -1.46 -11.08
C LYS A 158 24.49 -1.53 -10.05
N ILE A 159 23.30 -1.97 -10.47
CA ILE A 159 22.16 -2.24 -9.59
C ILE A 159 21.76 -3.71 -9.75
N ILE A 160 21.76 -4.45 -8.64
CA ILE A 160 21.38 -5.86 -8.60
C ILE A 160 20.24 -6.02 -7.60
N MET A 161 19.09 -6.52 -8.07
CA MET A 161 17.93 -6.84 -7.25
C MET A 161 17.82 -8.35 -7.08
N ILE A 162 17.71 -8.80 -5.84
CA ILE A 162 17.58 -10.22 -5.46
C ILE A 162 16.18 -10.47 -4.93
N SER A 163 15.50 -11.49 -5.44
CA SER A 163 14.16 -11.87 -5.00
C SER A 163 14.02 -13.38 -4.88
N LYS A 164 13.57 -13.83 -3.71
CA LYS A 164 13.18 -15.23 -3.46
C LYS A 164 12.02 -15.66 -4.37
N GLU A 165 11.04 -14.79 -4.57
CA GLU A 165 9.94 -15.08 -5.48
C GLU A 165 10.44 -15.06 -6.92
N ASN A 166 10.03 -16.04 -7.73
CA ASN A 166 10.33 -16.10 -9.17
C ASN A 166 9.39 -15.18 -9.97
N ALA A 167 9.28 -13.92 -9.55
CA ALA A 167 8.42 -12.92 -10.16
C ALA A 167 9.03 -11.52 -10.00
N LEU A 168 8.85 -10.67 -11.01
CA LEU A 168 9.18 -9.26 -10.91
C LEU A 168 8.35 -8.57 -9.82
N PRO A 169 8.83 -7.44 -9.25
CA PRO A 169 8.04 -6.68 -8.30
C PRO A 169 6.65 -6.35 -8.84
N TYR A 170 5.63 -6.64 -8.03
CA TYR A 170 4.24 -6.58 -8.43
C TYR A 170 3.36 -5.97 -7.34
N ASP A 171 2.15 -5.60 -7.73
CA ASP A 171 1.13 -5.03 -6.86
C ASP A 171 0.58 -6.06 -5.88
N ARG A 172 1.19 -6.12 -4.71
CA ARG A 172 0.86 -7.08 -3.66
C ARG A 172 -0.51 -6.83 -3.03
N VAL A 173 -1.11 -5.65 -3.21
CA VAL A 173 -2.46 -5.36 -2.69
C VAL A 173 -3.52 -6.22 -3.37
N LYS A 174 -3.24 -6.72 -4.59
CA LYS A 174 -4.11 -7.64 -5.32
C LYS A 174 -4.16 -9.05 -4.70
N VAL A 175 -3.08 -9.49 -4.03
CA VAL A 175 -2.91 -10.85 -3.45
C VAL A 175 -4.11 -11.28 -2.61
N SER A 176 -4.58 -10.40 -1.75
CA SER A 176 -5.70 -10.68 -0.84
C SER A 176 -7.08 -10.31 -1.39
N LYS A 177 -7.18 -9.76 -2.60
CA LYS A 177 -8.44 -9.22 -3.14
C LYS A 177 -8.99 -9.96 -4.34
N THR A 178 -8.14 -10.51 -5.22
CA THR A 178 -8.61 -11.14 -6.47
C THR A 178 -8.26 -12.62 -6.59
N PHE A 179 -7.29 -13.11 -5.81
CA PHE A 179 -6.66 -14.44 -5.75
C PHE A 179 -6.21 -15.10 -7.07
N ASP A 180 -6.90 -14.85 -8.18
CA ASP A 180 -6.56 -15.20 -9.56
C ASP A 180 -5.78 -14.05 -10.21
N ILE A 181 -4.52 -13.90 -9.79
CA ILE A 181 -3.71 -12.75 -10.19
C ILE A 181 -2.86 -13.11 -11.38
N ASN A 182 -3.09 -12.46 -12.50
CA ASN A 182 -2.10 -12.47 -13.56
C ASN A 182 -0.86 -11.67 -13.11
N ILE A 183 0.24 -12.36 -12.82
CA ILE A 183 1.45 -11.78 -12.24
C ILE A 183 2.11 -10.76 -13.18
N GLU A 184 2.05 -10.98 -14.49
CA GLU A 184 2.60 -10.06 -15.49
C GLU A 184 1.82 -8.76 -15.54
N GLN A 185 0.48 -8.82 -15.45
CA GLN A 185 -0.37 -7.62 -15.37
C GLN A 185 -0.30 -6.92 -14.02
N ALA A 186 0.03 -7.66 -12.96
CA ALA A 186 0.27 -7.11 -11.64
C ALA A 186 1.68 -6.51 -11.50
N ALA A 187 2.61 -6.83 -12.41
CA ALA A 187 3.97 -6.31 -12.37
C ALA A 187 3.97 -4.77 -12.37
N LEU A 188 4.77 -4.21 -11.48
CA LEU A 188 4.93 -2.77 -11.33
C LEU A 188 5.61 -2.14 -12.56
N ARG A 189 6.55 -2.88 -13.14
CA ARG A 189 7.25 -2.59 -14.38
C ARG A 189 7.41 -3.89 -15.17
N PRO A 190 7.30 -3.87 -16.51
CA PRO A 190 7.60 -5.04 -17.33
C PRO A 190 9.10 -5.36 -17.33
N GLN A 191 9.49 -6.59 -17.70
CA GLN A 191 10.91 -6.98 -17.79
C GLN A 191 11.73 -6.03 -18.69
N SER A 192 11.13 -5.56 -19.78
CA SER A 192 11.77 -4.64 -20.73
C SER A 192 12.27 -3.35 -20.07
N PHE A 193 11.56 -2.85 -19.06
CA PHE A 193 11.97 -1.67 -18.30
C PHE A 193 13.28 -1.90 -17.53
N TYR A 194 13.40 -3.03 -16.83
CA TYR A 194 14.62 -3.36 -16.08
C TYR A 194 15.80 -3.56 -17.03
N ASN A 195 15.57 -4.22 -18.17
CA ASN A 195 16.58 -4.43 -19.20
C ASN A 195 17.06 -3.11 -19.83
N GLU A 196 16.13 -2.20 -20.16
CA GLU A 196 16.42 -0.88 -20.73
C GLU A 196 17.28 -0.03 -19.80
N HIS A 197 16.99 -0.08 -18.49
CA HIS A 197 17.68 0.71 -17.48
C HIS A 197 18.85 -0.03 -16.80
N LYS A 198 19.24 -1.19 -17.33
CA LYS A 198 20.37 -2.00 -16.82
C LYS A 198 20.27 -2.24 -15.31
N ILE A 199 19.11 -2.75 -14.89
CA ILE A 199 18.84 -3.22 -13.53
C ILE A 199 18.82 -4.75 -13.60
N GLU A 200 19.77 -5.40 -12.93
CA GLU A 200 19.83 -6.87 -12.90
C GLU A 200 18.79 -7.40 -11.92
N THR A 201 17.96 -8.35 -12.35
CA THR A 201 16.90 -8.96 -11.54
C THR A 201 17.17 -10.46 -11.38
N ASN A 202 17.70 -10.87 -10.23
CA ASN A 202 17.92 -12.28 -9.89
C ASN A 202 16.69 -12.80 -9.13
N LEU A 203 15.77 -13.40 -9.88
CA LEU A 203 14.51 -13.94 -9.38
C LEU A 203 14.66 -15.41 -9.01
N GLY A 204 13.88 -15.90 -8.04
CA GLY A 204 13.98 -17.27 -7.54
C GLY A 204 15.24 -17.54 -6.69
N VAL A 205 15.95 -16.49 -6.28
CA VAL A 205 17.20 -16.58 -5.52
C VAL A 205 17.03 -15.85 -4.19
N GLU A 206 17.31 -16.55 -3.09
CA GLU A 206 17.16 -16.02 -1.73
C GLU A 206 18.51 -15.58 -1.18
N ALA A 207 18.54 -14.45 -0.46
CA ALA A 207 19.69 -14.10 0.37
C ALA A 207 19.65 -14.94 1.65
N ILE A 208 20.73 -15.66 1.93
CA ILE A 208 20.82 -16.64 3.02
C ILE A 208 21.87 -16.25 4.08
N GLY A 209 22.69 -15.23 3.81
CA GLY A 209 23.66 -14.73 4.78
C GLY A 209 24.17 -13.33 4.42
N LEU A 210 24.59 -12.58 5.43
CA LEU A 210 25.20 -11.26 5.28
C LEU A 210 26.50 -11.18 6.09
N ASN A 211 27.61 -10.90 5.41
CA ASN A 211 28.87 -10.54 6.05
C ASN A 211 29.11 -9.03 5.85
N THR A 212 28.92 -8.25 6.91
CA THR A 212 29.08 -6.79 6.90
C THR A 212 30.53 -6.33 6.86
N ASP A 213 31.47 -7.15 7.35
CA ASP A 213 32.89 -6.80 7.40
C ASP A 213 33.52 -6.91 6.00
N GLN A 214 33.02 -7.86 5.20
CA GLN A 214 33.46 -8.09 3.82
C GLN A 214 32.55 -7.42 2.79
N ASN A 215 31.43 -6.81 3.22
CA ASN A 215 30.36 -6.29 2.35
C ASN A 215 29.85 -7.32 1.34
N VAL A 216 29.51 -8.52 1.82
CA VAL A 216 29.07 -9.65 0.97
C VAL A 216 27.70 -10.18 1.39
N VAL A 217 26.81 -10.31 0.42
CA VAL A 217 25.56 -11.08 0.53
C VAL A 217 25.79 -12.48 -0.03
N GLN A 218 25.43 -13.51 0.74
CA GLN A 218 25.46 -14.91 0.31
C GLN A 218 24.07 -15.32 -0.21
N LEU A 219 24.04 -16.01 -1.35
CA LEU A 219 22.82 -16.39 -2.04
C LEU A 219 22.57 -17.90 -2.01
N SER A 220 21.31 -18.30 -2.14
CA SER A 220 20.87 -19.71 -2.13
C SER A 220 21.40 -20.54 -3.29
N ASN A 221 21.91 -19.91 -4.35
CA ASN A 221 22.57 -20.54 -5.49
C ASN A 221 24.10 -20.66 -5.30
N ASN A 222 24.61 -20.43 -4.09
CA ASN A 222 26.04 -20.40 -3.72
C ASN A 222 26.83 -19.20 -4.26
N GLU A 223 26.21 -18.26 -4.97
CA GLU A 223 26.88 -17.04 -5.37
C GLU A 223 27.10 -16.10 -4.17
N LYS A 224 28.14 -15.27 -4.29
CA LYS A 224 28.48 -14.22 -3.33
C LYS A 224 28.50 -12.88 -4.06
N LEU A 225 27.68 -11.94 -3.60
CA LEU A 225 27.63 -10.59 -4.17
C LEU A 225 28.30 -9.60 -3.24
N THR A 226 29.37 -8.96 -3.74
CA THR A 226 29.98 -7.82 -3.06
C THR A 226 29.18 -6.55 -3.36
N TYR A 227 29.04 -5.67 -2.39
CA TYR A 227 28.32 -4.41 -2.55
C TYR A 227 29.15 -3.21 -2.06
N ASN A 228 28.89 -2.04 -2.64
CA ASN A 228 29.26 -0.76 -2.06
C ASN A 228 28.13 -0.21 -1.20
N TYR A 229 26.87 -0.45 -1.61
CA TYR A 229 25.68 -0.13 -0.84
C TYR A 229 24.72 -1.31 -0.83
N LEU A 230 24.08 -1.54 0.31
CA LEU A 230 23.08 -2.58 0.49
C LEU A 230 21.74 -1.96 0.89
N PHE A 231 20.65 -2.36 0.25
CA PHE A 231 19.29 -2.03 0.66
C PHE A 231 18.52 -3.30 1.01
N ILE A 232 18.22 -3.48 2.31
CA ILE A 232 17.46 -4.60 2.86
C ILE A 232 15.98 -4.24 2.86
N CYS A 233 15.20 -4.91 2.01
CA CYS A 233 13.76 -4.68 1.87
C CYS A 233 12.98 -5.98 1.69
N THR A 234 13.40 -7.03 2.41
CA THR A 234 12.81 -8.37 2.39
C THR A 234 11.38 -8.40 2.96
N GLY A 235 10.97 -7.36 3.68
CA GLY A 235 9.61 -7.17 4.15
C GLY A 235 9.18 -8.19 5.21
N SER A 236 7.87 -8.47 5.25
CA SER A 236 7.27 -9.35 6.25
C SER A 236 6.88 -10.74 5.71
N LYS A 237 6.87 -11.74 6.61
CA LYS A 237 6.39 -13.10 6.42
C LYS A 237 5.20 -13.38 7.34
N ALA A 238 4.26 -14.22 6.89
CA ALA A 238 3.09 -14.56 7.70
C ALA A 238 3.51 -15.33 8.97
N ARG A 239 2.84 -15.07 10.09
CA ARG A 239 2.99 -15.89 11.29
C ARG A 239 2.32 -17.24 11.05
N VAL A 240 3.07 -18.31 11.26
CA VAL A 240 2.57 -19.68 11.21
C VAL A 240 2.24 -20.16 12.63
N LEU A 241 1.30 -21.10 12.73
CA LEU A 241 1.00 -21.76 13.98
C LEU A 241 2.00 -22.90 14.24
N ASN A 242 2.17 -23.24 15.51
CA ASN A 242 2.90 -24.42 15.93
C ASN A 242 1.96 -25.30 16.75
N ILE A 243 1.02 -25.95 16.07
CA ILE A 243 0.00 -26.84 16.67
C ILE A 243 -0.13 -28.12 15.84
N PRO A 244 -0.64 -29.22 16.41
CA PRO A 244 -0.76 -30.49 15.70
C PRO A 244 -1.56 -30.36 14.39
N GLY A 245 -1.02 -30.93 13.32
CA GLY A 245 -1.65 -30.96 11.99
C GLY A 245 -1.52 -29.68 11.15
N VAL A 246 -0.73 -28.68 11.57
CA VAL A 246 -0.55 -27.43 10.82
C VAL A 246 0.08 -27.62 9.43
N ASP A 247 0.85 -28.69 9.23
CA ASP A 247 1.55 -28.99 7.98
C ASP A 247 0.67 -29.69 6.91
N LEU A 248 -0.64 -29.82 7.15
CA LEU A 248 -1.57 -30.39 6.17
C LEU A 248 -1.68 -29.50 4.92
N SER A 249 -1.76 -30.11 3.74
CA SER A 249 -1.49 -29.47 2.44
C SER A 249 -2.47 -28.38 1.99
N ASN A 250 -3.64 -28.30 2.61
CA ASN A 250 -4.73 -27.35 2.37
C ASN A 250 -4.88 -26.31 3.51
N ILE A 251 -3.86 -26.20 4.36
CA ILE A 251 -3.68 -25.10 5.29
C ILE A 251 -2.74 -24.08 4.64
N HIS A 252 -3.22 -22.85 4.50
CA HIS A 252 -2.55 -21.81 3.75
C HIS A 252 -2.33 -20.58 4.61
N VAL A 253 -1.24 -19.87 4.35
CA VAL A 253 -1.12 -18.43 4.62
C VAL A 253 -1.47 -17.66 3.35
N LEU A 254 -1.56 -16.33 3.43
CA LEU A 254 -1.80 -15.49 2.25
C LEU A 254 -0.84 -14.30 2.23
N ARG A 255 0.26 -14.43 1.48
CA ARG A 255 1.32 -13.40 1.40
C ARG A 255 1.90 -13.22 -0.01
N SER A 256 2.06 -14.30 -0.74
CA SER A 256 2.58 -14.36 -2.10
C SER A 256 1.47 -14.60 -3.13
N TYR A 257 1.76 -14.37 -4.41
CA TYR A 257 0.81 -14.71 -5.47
C TYR A 257 0.61 -16.23 -5.59
N THR A 258 1.62 -17.04 -5.25
CA THR A 258 1.49 -18.50 -5.23
C THR A 258 0.50 -18.97 -4.17
N ASP A 259 0.49 -18.32 -3.00
CA ASP A 259 -0.50 -18.61 -1.94
C ASP A 259 -1.93 -18.38 -2.45
N SER A 260 -2.14 -17.24 -3.12
CA SER A 260 -3.47 -16.86 -3.58
C SER A 260 -4.00 -17.83 -4.66
N HIS A 261 -3.14 -18.26 -5.60
CA HIS A 261 -3.50 -19.27 -6.59
C HIS A 261 -3.76 -20.64 -5.95
N ALA A 262 -2.95 -21.03 -4.97
CA ALA A 262 -3.11 -22.31 -4.28
C ALA A 262 -4.44 -22.38 -3.52
N ILE A 263 -4.90 -21.28 -2.94
CA ILE A 263 -6.22 -21.20 -2.32
C ILE A 263 -7.30 -21.19 -3.40
N ASN A 264 -7.18 -20.34 -4.43
CA ASN A 264 -8.20 -20.20 -5.46
C ASN A 264 -8.48 -21.50 -6.21
N SER A 265 -7.45 -22.30 -6.51
CA SER A 265 -7.60 -23.58 -7.22
C SER A 265 -8.35 -24.65 -6.42
N LYS A 266 -8.48 -24.48 -5.11
CA LYS A 266 -9.19 -25.41 -4.21
C LYS A 266 -10.60 -24.94 -3.87
N LEU A 267 -10.96 -23.69 -4.14
CA LEU A 267 -12.30 -23.15 -3.86
C LEU A 267 -13.35 -23.78 -4.79
N LEU A 268 -14.29 -24.51 -4.20
CA LEU A 268 -15.43 -25.12 -4.89
C LEU A 268 -16.69 -24.96 -4.05
N ALA A 269 -17.86 -25.01 -4.69
CA ALA A 269 -19.16 -24.73 -4.09
C ALA A 269 -19.53 -25.65 -2.91
N ASP A 270 -18.90 -26.81 -2.78
CA ASP A 270 -19.09 -27.79 -1.70
C ASP A 270 -18.11 -27.61 -0.52
N LYS A 271 -17.16 -26.67 -0.59
CA LYS A 271 -16.07 -26.56 0.40
C LYS A 271 -16.42 -25.71 1.61
N HIS A 272 -15.95 -26.15 2.78
CA HIS A 272 -15.98 -25.39 4.02
C HIS A 272 -14.65 -24.65 4.24
N VAL A 273 -14.68 -23.31 4.20
CA VAL A 273 -13.49 -22.47 4.38
C VAL A 273 -13.43 -21.95 5.81
N ILE A 274 -12.35 -22.26 6.50
CA ILE A 274 -12.00 -21.68 7.81
C ILE A 274 -10.98 -20.56 7.60
N ILE A 275 -11.22 -19.42 8.23
CA ILE A 275 -10.26 -18.31 8.27
C ILE A 275 -9.92 -18.06 9.72
N PHE A 276 -8.63 -18.12 10.06
CA PHE A 276 -8.16 -17.82 11.41
C PHE A 276 -7.48 -16.46 11.45
N GLY A 277 -8.20 -15.43 11.90
CA GLY A 277 -7.71 -14.07 11.99
C GLY A 277 -8.78 -13.02 11.67
N LEU A 278 -8.84 -11.99 12.53
CA LEU A 278 -9.77 -10.86 12.43
C LEU A 278 -9.13 -9.59 11.85
N GLY A 279 -7.94 -9.72 11.27
CA GLY A 279 -7.18 -8.64 10.62
C GLY A 279 -7.53 -8.48 9.14
N PHE A 280 -6.90 -7.51 8.46
CA PHE A 280 -7.20 -7.19 7.06
C PHE A 280 -7.15 -8.40 6.13
N ILE A 281 -6.08 -9.20 6.19
CA ILE A 281 -5.93 -10.38 5.34
C ILE A 281 -7.06 -11.40 5.56
N GLY A 282 -7.43 -11.65 6.82
CA GLY A 282 -8.54 -12.56 7.14
C GLY A 282 -9.88 -12.05 6.63
N MET A 283 -10.17 -10.77 6.84
CA MET A 283 -11.42 -10.15 6.39
C MET A 283 -11.50 -10.02 4.86
N GLU A 284 -10.41 -9.67 4.19
CA GLU A 284 -10.35 -9.62 2.73
C GLU A 284 -10.48 -11.02 2.11
N ALA A 285 -9.82 -12.03 2.69
CA ALA A 285 -9.98 -13.43 2.28
C ALA A 285 -11.44 -13.91 2.46
N ALA A 286 -12.08 -13.57 3.58
CA ALA A 286 -13.48 -13.94 3.83
C ALA A 286 -14.42 -13.30 2.81
N ALA A 287 -14.21 -12.01 2.49
CA ALA A 287 -14.98 -11.30 1.48
C ALA A 287 -14.74 -11.84 0.06
N PHE A 288 -13.58 -12.42 -0.21
CA PHE A 288 -13.28 -13.05 -1.50
C PHE A 288 -13.91 -14.45 -1.63
N CYS A 289 -13.81 -15.27 -0.58
CA CYS A 289 -14.26 -16.67 -0.59
C CYS A 289 -15.79 -16.80 -0.53
N ILE A 290 -16.48 -15.85 0.11
CA ILE A 290 -17.94 -15.90 0.22
C ILE A 290 -18.61 -15.94 -1.16
N ASN A 291 -19.65 -16.76 -1.30
CA ASN A 291 -20.33 -17.13 -2.56
C ASN A 291 -19.52 -18.01 -3.53
N LYS A 292 -18.31 -18.47 -3.17
CA LYS A 292 -17.51 -19.41 -3.97
C LYS A 292 -17.35 -20.79 -3.33
N CYS A 293 -17.94 -20.96 -2.16
CA CYS A 293 -17.82 -22.16 -1.34
C CYS A 293 -19.10 -22.39 -0.51
N ALA A 294 -19.22 -23.55 0.13
CA ALA A 294 -20.40 -23.93 0.91
C ALA A 294 -20.56 -23.06 2.16
N SER A 295 -19.46 -22.73 2.83
CA SER A 295 -19.49 -21.83 3.99
C SER A 295 -18.14 -21.17 4.24
N VAL A 296 -18.18 -19.96 4.83
CA VAL A 296 -17.01 -19.28 5.38
C VAL A 296 -17.21 -19.08 6.88
N THR A 297 -16.27 -19.57 7.68
CA THR A 297 -16.23 -19.34 9.14
C THR A 297 -14.95 -18.62 9.51
N VAL A 298 -15.07 -17.44 10.12
CA VAL A 298 -13.95 -16.63 10.62
C VAL A 298 -13.81 -16.82 12.12
N ILE A 299 -12.63 -17.24 12.55
CA ILE A 299 -12.30 -17.53 13.94
C ILE A 299 -11.27 -16.53 14.43
N GLY A 300 -11.46 -16.01 15.64
CA GLY A 300 -10.52 -15.05 16.21
C GLY A 300 -10.50 -15.01 17.73
N ARG A 301 -9.35 -14.61 18.27
CA ARG A 301 -9.15 -14.39 19.71
C ARG A 301 -9.91 -13.16 20.23
N GLY A 302 -10.06 -12.15 19.38
CA GLY A 302 -10.84 -10.95 19.70
C GLY A 302 -12.34 -11.19 19.53
N THR A 303 -13.12 -10.15 19.78
CA THR A 303 -14.59 -10.17 19.65
C THR A 303 -15.12 -9.30 18.51
N VAL A 304 -14.25 -8.51 17.90
CA VAL A 304 -14.61 -7.53 16.87
C VAL A 304 -13.52 -7.51 15.78
N PRO A 305 -13.89 -7.61 14.48
CA PRO A 305 -12.94 -7.52 13.40
C PRO A 305 -12.34 -6.12 13.28
N LEU A 306 -11.04 -6.03 12.97
CA LEU A 306 -10.31 -4.79 12.73
C LEU A 306 -10.37 -3.75 13.88
N GLU A 307 -10.74 -4.16 15.10
CA GLU A 307 -10.92 -3.28 16.26
C GLU A 307 -9.66 -2.47 16.59
N ALA A 308 -8.47 -3.08 16.45
CA ALA A 308 -7.21 -2.41 16.73
C ALA A 308 -6.94 -1.19 15.81
N VAL A 309 -7.59 -1.12 14.65
CA VAL A 309 -7.37 -0.08 13.65
C VAL A 309 -8.56 0.86 13.55
N PHE A 310 -9.77 0.30 13.46
CA PHE A 310 -11.00 1.10 13.27
C PHE A 310 -11.79 1.34 14.56
N GLY A 311 -11.40 0.71 15.67
CA GLY A 311 -12.19 0.74 16.90
C GLY A 311 -13.42 -0.16 16.86
N ARG A 312 -14.09 -0.25 18.01
CA ARG A 312 -15.16 -1.21 18.27
C ARG A 312 -16.41 -0.94 17.45
N GLU A 313 -16.85 0.31 17.32
CA GLU A 313 -18.11 0.66 16.63
C GLU A 313 -18.05 0.36 15.14
N ILE A 314 -17.01 0.86 14.45
CA ILE A 314 -16.78 0.58 13.03
C ILE A 314 -16.54 -0.92 12.82
N GLY A 315 -15.74 -1.55 13.69
CA GLY A 315 -15.50 -3.00 13.61
C GLY A 315 -16.76 -3.84 13.77
N ASN A 316 -17.70 -3.44 14.64
CA ASN A 316 -19.00 -4.13 14.79
C ASN A 316 -19.86 -3.96 13.55
N ARG A 317 -19.88 -2.79 12.93
CA ARG A 317 -20.59 -2.60 11.67
C ARG A 317 -20.00 -3.45 10.55
N ILE A 318 -18.67 -3.55 10.47
CA ILE A 318 -17.98 -4.47 9.56
C ILE A 318 -18.40 -5.91 9.85
N ARG A 319 -18.44 -6.35 11.12
CA ARG A 319 -18.93 -7.67 11.49
C ARG A 319 -20.34 -7.92 10.95
N GLN A 320 -21.28 -7.01 11.22
CA GLN A 320 -22.67 -7.12 10.75
C GLN A 320 -22.73 -7.24 9.23
N GLN A 321 -21.95 -6.44 8.50
CA GLN A 321 -21.88 -6.53 7.04
C GLN A 321 -21.44 -7.93 6.56
N PHE A 322 -20.51 -8.57 7.25
CA PHE A 322 -20.06 -9.93 6.93
C PHE A 322 -21.11 -10.98 7.30
N GLU A 323 -21.77 -10.84 8.46
CA GLU A 323 -22.85 -11.71 8.92
C GLU A 323 -24.06 -11.64 7.96
N GLU A 324 -24.44 -10.46 7.48
CA GLU A 324 -25.46 -10.22 6.44
C GLU A 324 -25.14 -10.95 5.12
N LYS A 325 -23.85 -11.17 4.83
CA LYS A 325 -23.39 -11.93 3.64
C LYS A 325 -23.26 -13.43 3.90
N GLY A 326 -23.60 -13.90 5.10
CA GLY A 326 -23.57 -15.32 5.47
C GLY A 326 -22.25 -15.82 6.03
N VAL A 327 -21.31 -14.93 6.36
CA VAL A 327 -20.07 -15.31 7.05
C VAL A 327 -20.38 -15.60 8.53
N LYS A 328 -19.90 -16.73 9.03
CA LYS A 328 -20.04 -17.12 10.43
C LYS A 328 -18.82 -16.64 11.23
N PHE A 329 -19.03 -16.09 12.41
CA PHE A 329 -17.93 -15.72 13.32
C PHE A 329 -17.90 -16.59 14.56
N ILE A 330 -16.69 -16.97 14.98
CA ILE A 330 -16.43 -17.62 16.27
C ILE A 330 -15.37 -16.80 17.00
N PHE A 331 -15.80 -16.10 18.06
CA PHE A 331 -14.98 -15.16 18.82
C PHE A 331 -14.44 -15.76 20.11
N GLY A 332 -13.33 -15.19 20.61
CA GLY A 332 -12.73 -15.62 21.88
C GLY A 332 -12.22 -17.07 21.86
N ARG A 333 -11.94 -17.63 20.67
CA ARG A 333 -11.48 -19.01 20.48
C ARG A 333 -10.15 -19.06 19.74
N LYS A 334 -9.43 -20.18 19.93
CA LYS A 334 -8.26 -20.56 19.13
C LYS A 334 -8.50 -21.93 18.52
N ILE A 335 -7.78 -22.22 17.46
CA ILE A 335 -7.65 -23.58 16.93
C ILE A 335 -6.60 -24.30 17.78
N GLU A 336 -6.97 -25.45 18.34
CA GLU A 336 -6.09 -26.30 19.14
C GLU A 336 -5.39 -27.35 18.26
N GLN A 337 -6.10 -27.90 17.26
CA GLN A 337 -5.59 -28.95 16.40
C GLN A 337 -6.27 -28.96 15.03
N PHE A 338 -5.53 -29.37 14.00
CA PHE A 338 -6.06 -29.75 12.69
C PHE A 338 -6.09 -31.28 12.55
N ILE A 339 -7.22 -31.82 12.07
CA ILE A 339 -7.41 -33.26 11.85
C ILE A 339 -7.49 -33.53 10.35
N ALA A 340 -6.70 -34.49 9.88
CA ALA A 340 -6.71 -34.93 8.49
C ALA A 340 -8.06 -35.56 8.08
N LYS A 341 -8.37 -35.57 6.78
CA LYS A 341 -9.58 -36.25 6.24
C LYS A 341 -9.63 -37.75 6.52
N GLU A 342 -8.51 -38.37 6.87
CA GLU A 342 -8.40 -39.82 7.06
C GLU A 342 -8.58 -40.26 8.53
N GLU A 343 -9.84 -40.22 8.98
CA GLU A 343 -10.41 -41.27 9.84
C GLU A 343 -11.58 -42.00 9.15
N GLU A 344 -12.04 -41.54 7.97
CA GLU A 344 -13.15 -42.16 7.22
C GLU A 344 -12.70 -43.14 6.11
N GLU A 345 -11.41 -43.14 5.73
CA GLU A 345 -10.90 -43.96 4.61
C GLU A 345 -10.30 -45.32 4.99
N LYS A 346 -10.56 -45.85 6.20
CA LYS A 346 -10.21 -47.25 6.49
C LYS A 346 -11.07 -48.27 5.74
N GLU A 347 -12.21 -47.87 5.15
CA GLU A 347 -13.10 -48.79 4.41
C GLU A 347 -13.05 -48.68 2.89
N LYS A 348 -12.34 -47.70 2.28
CA LYS A 348 -12.32 -47.57 0.81
C LYS A 348 -10.94 -47.23 0.24
N LYS A 349 -10.12 -48.30 0.11
CA LYS A 349 -9.01 -48.49 -0.86
C LYS A 349 -7.77 -47.58 -0.72
N MET A 350 -6.62 -48.26 -0.67
CA MET A 350 -5.27 -47.84 -1.07
C MET A 350 -5.09 -46.35 -1.38
N LYS A 351 -4.52 -45.62 -0.40
CA LYS A 351 -3.80 -44.36 -0.65
C LYS A 351 -3.05 -44.44 -1.97
N LYS A 352 -3.36 -43.56 -2.92
CA LYS A 352 -2.47 -43.33 -4.05
C LYS A 352 -1.15 -42.82 -3.48
N LYS A 353 -0.08 -43.55 -3.78
CA LYS A 353 1.28 -43.23 -3.32
C LYS A 353 1.64 -41.83 -3.84
N GLY A 354 1.67 -40.82 -2.96
CA GLY A 354 2.02 -39.43 -3.28
C GLY A 354 0.95 -38.37 -3.03
N GLU A 355 -0.27 -38.72 -2.59
CA GLU A 355 -1.26 -37.69 -2.16
C GLU A 355 -0.93 -37.20 -0.75
N GLU A 356 -0.69 -35.89 -0.60
CA GLU A 356 -0.44 -35.25 0.68
C GLU A 356 -1.71 -35.22 1.53
N SER A 357 -1.58 -35.52 2.83
CA SER A 357 -2.70 -35.50 3.76
C SER A 357 -3.27 -34.07 3.89
N ALA A 358 -4.59 -33.96 3.80
CA ALA A 358 -5.33 -32.71 3.83
C ALA A 358 -6.21 -32.63 5.09
N VAL A 359 -6.37 -31.43 5.67
CA VAL A 359 -7.32 -31.16 6.75
C VAL A 359 -8.73 -31.47 6.29
N GLY A 360 -9.48 -32.13 7.18
CA GLY A 360 -10.91 -32.35 7.07
C GLY A 360 -11.71 -31.70 8.20
N ARG A 361 -11.08 -31.51 9.38
CA ARG A 361 -11.71 -30.89 10.55
C ARG A 361 -10.73 -30.05 11.34
N ILE A 362 -11.24 -29.07 12.08
CA ILE A 362 -10.49 -28.34 13.12
C ILE A 362 -11.10 -28.58 14.48
N VAL A 363 -10.26 -28.59 15.52
CA VAL A 363 -10.67 -28.64 16.92
C VAL A 363 -10.39 -27.27 17.54
N LEU A 364 -11.40 -26.67 18.16
CA LEU A 364 -11.27 -25.44 18.92
C LEU A 364 -10.90 -25.74 20.37
N THR A 365 -10.35 -24.74 21.06
CA THR A 365 -9.90 -24.86 22.46
C THR A 365 -11.01 -25.17 23.49
N ASP A 366 -12.28 -25.14 23.10
CA ASP A 366 -13.42 -25.56 23.92
C ASP A 366 -13.96 -26.96 23.54
N GLY A 367 -13.27 -27.66 22.64
CA GLY A 367 -13.62 -28.98 22.16
C GLY A 367 -14.60 -29.01 20.99
N GLU A 368 -15.08 -27.85 20.51
CA GLU A 368 -15.93 -27.81 19.31
C GLU A 368 -15.13 -28.27 18.07
N ILE A 369 -15.76 -29.13 17.25
CA ILE A 369 -15.16 -29.68 16.03
C ILE A 369 -15.92 -29.14 14.82
N LEU A 370 -15.21 -28.54 13.87
CA LEU A 370 -15.79 -27.95 12.67
C LEU A 370 -15.23 -28.62 11.41
N PRO A 371 -16.05 -28.87 10.37
CA PRO A 371 -15.54 -29.31 9.08
C PRO A 371 -14.69 -28.20 8.43
N ALA A 372 -13.59 -28.59 7.80
CA ALA A 372 -12.66 -27.68 7.15
C ALA A 372 -12.05 -28.34 5.92
N ASP A 373 -12.32 -27.80 4.74
CA ASP A 373 -11.69 -28.21 3.49
C ASP A 373 -10.53 -27.31 3.09
N ILE A 374 -10.52 -26.06 3.57
CA ILE A 374 -9.49 -25.07 3.34
C ILE A 374 -9.35 -24.26 4.62
N VAL A 375 -8.12 -24.07 5.09
CA VAL A 375 -7.82 -23.17 6.22
C VAL A 375 -6.92 -22.04 5.73
N ILE A 376 -7.27 -20.80 6.04
CA ILE A 376 -6.43 -19.62 5.76
C ILE A 376 -6.03 -18.98 7.09
N ILE A 377 -4.73 -18.97 7.37
CA ILE A 377 -4.14 -18.40 8.59
C ILE A 377 -3.74 -16.94 8.33
N GLY A 378 -4.43 -16.02 9.02
CA GLY A 378 -4.27 -14.58 8.92
C GLY A 378 -4.05 -13.91 10.28
N ILE A 379 -3.14 -14.45 11.08
CA ILE A 379 -2.91 -14.04 12.49
C ILE A 379 -1.81 -12.98 12.69
N GLY A 380 -1.47 -12.25 11.63
CA GLY A 380 -0.41 -11.24 11.61
C GLY A 380 0.88 -11.73 10.97
N SER A 381 1.93 -10.91 11.05
CA SER A 381 3.21 -11.15 10.40
C SER A 381 4.40 -10.99 11.36
N THR A 382 5.55 -11.45 10.88
CA THR A 382 6.91 -11.20 11.40
C THR A 382 7.81 -10.88 10.19
N PHE A 383 9.13 -10.86 10.35
CA PHE A 383 10.06 -10.34 9.35
C PHE A 383 11.00 -11.39 8.78
N TYR A 384 11.47 -11.19 7.54
CA TYR A 384 12.46 -12.04 6.89
C TYR A 384 13.88 -11.63 7.31
N THR A 385 14.24 -11.94 8.56
CA THR A 385 15.50 -11.51 9.20
C THR A 385 16.41 -12.64 9.63
N ASP A 386 16.01 -13.90 9.43
CA ASP A 386 16.80 -15.06 9.85
C ASP A 386 18.22 -15.08 9.25
N TRP A 387 18.37 -14.64 8.00
CA TRP A 387 19.64 -14.55 7.28
C TRP A 387 20.58 -13.42 7.76
N LEU A 388 20.11 -12.57 8.69
CA LEU A 388 20.86 -11.45 9.26
C LEU A 388 21.42 -11.75 10.65
N LYS A 389 21.09 -12.90 11.25
CA LYS A 389 21.42 -13.22 12.65
C LYS A 389 22.91 -13.17 12.96
N ASP A 390 23.74 -13.57 12.01
CA ASP A 390 25.20 -13.59 12.15
C ASP A 390 25.87 -12.30 11.63
N SER A 391 25.07 -11.27 11.32
CA SER A 391 25.57 -9.97 10.85
C SER A 391 25.59 -8.93 11.96
N SER A 392 26.27 -7.80 11.73
CA SER A 392 26.30 -6.67 12.67
C SER A 392 25.03 -5.79 12.64
N ILE A 393 23.99 -6.16 11.89
CA ILE A 393 22.76 -5.35 11.76
C ILE A 393 21.95 -5.43 13.05
N LYS A 394 21.65 -4.26 13.62
CA LYS A 394 20.84 -4.13 14.82
C LYS A 394 19.37 -4.39 14.51
N MET A 395 18.84 -5.48 15.09
CA MET A 395 17.43 -5.82 15.06
C MET A 395 16.78 -5.58 16.43
N LEU A 396 15.50 -5.23 16.43
CA LEU A 396 14.68 -5.21 17.64
C LEU A 396 14.21 -6.64 17.99
N GLU A 397 13.61 -6.80 19.17
CA GLU A 397 13.14 -8.10 19.68
C GLU A 397 12.12 -8.77 18.73
N ASP A 398 11.29 -7.98 18.04
CA ASP A 398 10.32 -8.49 17.06
C ASP A 398 10.94 -8.86 15.70
N GLY A 399 12.24 -8.63 15.54
CA GLY A 399 13.02 -8.86 14.33
C GLY A 399 13.07 -7.68 13.36
N SER A 400 12.38 -6.57 13.62
CA SER A 400 12.46 -5.39 12.74
C SER A 400 13.85 -4.74 12.78
N ILE A 401 14.26 -4.09 11.69
CA ILE A 401 15.57 -3.43 11.58
C ILE A 401 15.41 -1.97 11.96
N ALA A 402 16.14 -1.52 12.99
CA ALA A 402 16.14 -0.12 13.39
C ALA A 402 16.88 0.73 12.36
N VAL A 403 16.23 1.82 11.92
CA VAL A 403 16.82 2.78 10.99
C VAL A 403 16.59 4.22 11.43
N ASP A 404 17.44 5.13 10.97
CA ASP A 404 17.24 6.56 11.16
C ASP A 404 16.25 7.17 10.16
N LYS A 405 16.04 8.48 10.23
CA LYS A 405 15.16 9.22 9.30
C LYS A 405 15.65 9.22 7.85
N TYR A 406 16.87 8.75 7.57
CA TYR A 406 17.45 8.61 6.23
C TYR A 406 17.45 7.14 5.77
N LEU A 407 16.82 6.25 6.54
CA LEU A 407 16.78 4.79 6.35
C LEU A 407 18.12 4.08 6.49
N LYS A 408 19.11 4.74 7.11
CA LYS A 408 20.40 4.11 7.41
C LYS A 408 20.25 3.19 8.61
N THR A 409 20.86 2.00 8.52
CA THR A 409 21.03 1.09 9.65
C THR A 409 22.21 1.55 10.52
N ASN A 410 22.58 0.76 11.52
CA ASN A 410 23.79 0.97 12.31
C ASN A 410 25.09 0.61 11.57
N VAL A 411 25.01 -0.03 10.40
CA VAL A 411 26.17 -0.41 9.59
C VAL A 411 26.29 0.57 8.43
N GLU A 412 27.51 1.06 8.19
CA GLU A 412 27.79 2.02 7.13
C GLU A 412 27.38 1.46 5.76
N ASN A 413 26.80 2.32 4.91
CA ASN A 413 26.33 1.98 3.57
C ASN A 413 25.26 0.89 3.48
N VAL A 414 24.67 0.47 4.62
CA VAL A 414 23.53 -0.44 4.68
C VAL A 414 22.27 0.31 5.09
N TYR A 415 21.25 0.19 4.25
CA TYR A 415 19.93 0.79 4.39
C TYR A 415 18.87 -0.29 4.57
N ALA A 416 17.76 0.00 5.23
CA ALA A 416 16.61 -0.90 5.29
C ALA A 416 15.29 -0.16 5.08
N GLY A 417 14.30 -0.80 4.45
CA GLY A 417 13.04 -0.17 4.07
C GLY A 417 11.92 -1.16 3.73
N GLY A 418 10.70 -0.65 3.53
CA GLY A 418 9.50 -1.50 3.49
C GLY A 418 9.06 -1.97 4.89
N ASP A 419 8.23 -3.03 4.93
CA ASP A 419 7.62 -3.54 6.17
C ASP A 419 8.62 -3.85 7.29
N ILE A 420 9.85 -4.24 6.93
CA ILE A 420 10.89 -4.71 7.86
C ILE A 420 11.55 -3.58 8.67
N ALA A 421 11.45 -2.33 8.19
CA ALA A 421 12.14 -1.20 8.80
C ALA A 421 11.34 -0.62 9.96
N TYR A 422 11.92 -0.60 11.15
CA TYR A 422 11.46 0.20 12.28
C TYR A 422 11.97 1.63 12.09
N ALA A 423 11.12 2.46 11.48
CA ALA A 423 11.48 3.79 11.02
C ALA A 423 10.61 4.89 11.68
N PRO A 424 11.11 6.13 11.78
CA PRO A 424 10.31 7.27 12.21
C PRO A 424 9.09 7.50 11.32
N LEU A 425 7.93 7.75 11.92
CA LEU A 425 6.69 8.08 11.22
C LEU A 425 6.44 9.60 11.26
N PHE A 426 6.45 10.21 10.07
CA PHE A 426 6.20 11.65 9.96
C PHE A 426 4.74 11.98 10.29
N GLY A 427 4.53 13.06 11.05
CA GLY A 427 3.20 13.49 11.49
C GLY A 427 2.62 12.68 12.65
N SER A 428 3.43 11.90 13.38
CA SER A 428 2.98 11.03 14.49
C SER A 428 3.79 11.23 15.78
N ASP A 429 3.97 12.48 16.23
CA ASP A 429 4.65 12.84 17.50
C ASP A 429 5.99 12.11 17.74
N ASN A 430 6.83 11.99 16.70
CA ASN A 430 8.14 11.31 16.72
C ASN A 430 8.11 9.80 17.05
N ILE A 431 6.97 9.13 16.88
CA ILE A 431 6.87 7.68 17.03
C ILE A 431 7.61 6.98 15.88
N SER A 432 8.30 5.89 16.20
CA SER A 432 8.84 4.95 15.21
C SER A 432 8.08 3.64 15.25
N ALA A 433 7.89 3.01 14.10
CA ALA A 433 7.25 1.71 13.99
C ALA A 433 7.64 0.99 12.70
N ALA A 434 7.57 -0.33 12.74
CA ALA A 434 7.57 -1.16 11.54
C ALA A 434 6.11 -1.39 11.12
N ILE A 435 5.69 -0.77 10.02
CA ILE A 435 4.30 -0.83 9.54
C ILE A 435 4.22 -1.37 8.11
N GLY A 436 3.32 -2.32 7.88
CA GLY A 436 3.12 -2.98 6.60
C GLY A 436 2.20 -2.20 5.65
N HIS A 437 2.56 -0.97 5.31
CA HIS A 437 1.79 -0.12 4.38
C HIS A 437 2.43 -0.09 3.00
N TYR A 438 1.62 -0.36 1.98
CA TYR A 438 2.09 -0.48 0.59
C TYR A 438 2.71 0.83 0.05
N SER A 439 2.05 1.97 0.29
CA SER A 439 2.54 3.31 -0.06
C SER A 439 3.86 3.64 0.64
N LEU A 440 3.93 3.39 1.96
CA LEU A 440 5.14 3.65 2.75
C LEU A 440 6.32 2.80 2.28
N ALA A 441 6.09 1.55 1.89
CA ALA A 441 7.15 0.70 1.36
C ALA A 441 7.78 1.29 0.08
N HIS A 442 6.98 1.77 -0.87
CA HIS A 442 7.52 2.50 -2.03
C HIS A 442 8.31 3.74 -1.60
N TYR A 443 7.76 4.53 -0.66
CA TYR A 443 8.41 5.75 -0.19
C TYR A 443 9.75 5.43 0.48
N HIS A 444 9.85 4.34 1.26
CA HIS A 444 11.11 3.89 1.82
C HIS A 444 12.14 3.58 0.72
N GLY A 445 11.73 2.91 -0.36
CA GLY A 445 12.60 2.68 -1.52
C GLY A 445 13.17 3.97 -2.12
N LYS A 446 12.32 4.99 -2.30
CA LYS A 446 12.73 6.30 -2.82
C LYS A 446 13.76 6.98 -1.90
N ILE A 447 13.50 7.01 -0.59
CA ILE A 447 14.38 7.67 0.38
C ILE A 447 15.73 6.96 0.48
N ALA A 448 15.75 5.63 0.48
CA ALA A 448 16.99 4.86 0.45
C ALA A 448 17.83 5.21 -0.79
N ALA A 449 17.21 5.23 -1.98
CA ALA A 449 17.89 5.61 -3.22
C ALA A 449 18.47 7.03 -3.18
N LEU A 450 17.69 8.02 -2.72
CA LEU A 450 18.15 9.40 -2.58
C LEU A 450 19.37 9.51 -1.66
N ASN A 451 19.38 8.77 -0.55
CA ASN A 451 20.48 8.81 0.42
C ASN A 451 21.70 8.01 -0.03
N ILE A 452 21.52 6.92 -0.78
CA ILE A 452 22.62 6.26 -1.52
C ILE A 452 23.25 7.22 -2.53
N CYS A 453 22.45 8.07 -3.19
CA CYS A 453 22.92 9.14 -4.08
C CYS A 453 23.38 10.42 -3.34
N ALA A 454 23.65 10.34 -2.03
CA ALA A 454 24.15 11.44 -1.20
C ALA A 454 23.28 12.71 -1.20
N LYS A 455 21.95 12.59 -1.39
CA LYS A 455 21.02 13.74 -1.36
C LYS A 455 20.59 14.18 0.04
N SER A 456 20.91 13.38 1.07
CA SER A 456 20.63 13.69 2.48
C SER A 456 19.15 14.06 2.75
N THR A 457 18.22 13.24 2.26
CA THR A 457 16.77 13.45 2.31
C THR A 457 16.13 12.61 3.41
N ALA A 458 15.43 13.27 4.35
CA ALA A 458 14.74 12.58 5.43
C ALA A 458 13.36 12.04 4.99
N LEU A 459 12.87 11.01 5.70
CA LEU A 459 11.50 10.52 5.62
C LEU A 459 10.51 11.64 5.91
N ASN A 460 9.64 11.93 4.94
CA ASN A 460 8.60 12.95 5.05
C ASN A 460 7.33 12.48 4.33
N THR A 461 6.68 11.45 4.88
CA THR A 461 5.40 10.94 4.38
C THR A 461 4.48 10.56 5.54
N VAL A 462 3.21 10.92 5.41
CA VAL A 462 2.19 10.58 6.40
C VAL A 462 1.68 9.18 6.10
N PRO A 463 1.64 8.26 7.09
CA PRO A 463 1.09 6.93 6.89
C PRO A 463 -0.32 6.99 6.31
N PHE A 464 -0.52 6.33 5.17
CA PHE A 464 -1.81 6.27 4.48
C PHE A 464 -2.04 4.85 3.97
N PHE A 465 -3.22 4.28 4.22
CA PHE A 465 -3.62 3.00 3.62
C PHE A 465 -5.10 2.97 3.27
N TRP A 466 -5.48 1.91 2.56
CA TRP A 466 -6.87 1.60 2.25
C TRP A 466 -7.15 0.09 2.35
N THR A 467 -8.40 -0.27 2.52
CA THR A 467 -8.91 -1.62 2.26
C THR A 467 -10.28 -1.53 1.58
N THR A 468 -10.67 -2.57 0.88
CA THR A 468 -11.97 -2.66 0.23
C THR A 468 -12.65 -3.93 0.69
N LEU A 469 -13.79 -3.79 1.35
CA LEU A 469 -14.62 -4.88 1.83
C LEU A 469 -16.00 -4.75 1.16
N PHE A 470 -16.42 -5.76 0.40
CA PHE A 470 -17.70 -5.76 -0.33
C PHE A 470 -17.96 -4.49 -1.17
N GLY A 471 -16.92 -4.02 -1.88
CA GLY A 471 -16.99 -2.82 -2.72
C GLY A 471 -16.96 -1.48 -1.97
N LYS A 472 -16.97 -1.50 -0.63
CA LYS A 472 -16.83 -0.31 0.21
C LYS A 472 -15.36 -0.09 0.54
N SER A 473 -14.85 1.10 0.20
CA SER A 473 -13.44 1.43 0.40
C SER A 473 -13.26 2.24 1.67
N TYR A 474 -12.51 1.66 2.62
CA TYR A 474 -12.09 2.28 3.85
C TYR A 474 -10.73 2.92 3.62
N ARG A 475 -10.59 4.19 4.00
CA ARG A 475 -9.35 4.95 3.90
C ARG A 475 -8.87 5.33 5.28
N TYR A 476 -7.56 5.47 5.45
CA TYR A 476 -6.97 5.83 6.73
C TYR A 476 -5.70 6.65 6.52
N ALA A 477 -5.54 7.72 7.30
CA ALA A 477 -4.32 8.52 7.36
C ALA A 477 -3.95 8.83 8.81
N GLY A 478 -2.64 8.87 9.09
CA GLY A 478 -2.09 9.02 10.43
C GLY A 478 -1.73 7.68 11.07
N TYR A 479 -1.33 7.72 12.35
CA TYR A 479 -0.91 6.52 13.07
C TYR A 479 -0.96 6.75 14.58
N GLY A 480 -1.32 5.68 15.31
CA GLY A 480 -1.19 5.62 16.76
C GLY A 480 -2.38 4.91 17.41
N LYS A 481 -2.34 4.82 18.74
CA LYS A 481 -3.41 4.22 19.54
C LYS A 481 -4.29 5.32 20.12
N PRO A 482 -5.56 5.46 19.69
CA PRO A 482 -6.46 6.48 20.22
C PRO A 482 -6.91 6.14 21.65
N GLU A 483 -7.32 7.19 22.38
CA GLU A 483 -8.09 7.09 23.62
C GLU A 483 -9.59 7.16 23.34
N LYS A 484 -9.96 7.90 22.30
CA LYS A 484 -11.34 8.14 21.89
C LYS A 484 -11.44 8.15 20.37
N ILE A 485 -12.53 7.60 19.85
CA ILE A 485 -12.88 7.72 18.43
C ILE A 485 -14.18 8.50 18.36
N ARG A 486 -14.26 9.46 17.45
CA ARG A 486 -15.49 10.22 17.19
C ARG A 486 -15.89 10.05 15.74
N ILE A 487 -17.11 9.57 15.52
CA ILE A 487 -17.63 9.21 14.21
C ILE A 487 -18.68 10.26 13.80
N TYR A 488 -18.61 10.68 12.54
CA TYR A 488 -19.57 11.56 11.88
C TYR A 488 -20.03 10.85 10.61
N GLY A 489 -21.32 10.88 10.30
CA GLY A 489 -21.88 10.07 9.24
C GLY A 489 -22.64 8.83 9.75
N SER A 490 -23.23 8.12 8.81
CA SER A 490 -23.98 6.90 9.05
C SER A 490 -23.08 5.68 8.93
N LEU A 491 -22.84 5.00 10.06
CA LEU A 491 -22.23 3.67 10.06
C LEU A 491 -23.11 2.65 9.32
N GLU A 492 -24.43 2.75 9.47
CA GLU A 492 -25.38 1.83 8.83
C GLU A 492 -25.21 1.83 7.31
N ASN A 493 -25.16 3.01 6.71
CA ASN A 493 -24.99 3.22 5.27
C ASN A 493 -23.55 3.08 4.78
N LEU A 494 -22.59 2.91 5.71
CA LEU A 494 -21.15 2.95 5.44
C LEU A 494 -20.75 4.24 4.71
N GLU A 495 -21.23 5.36 5.24
CA GLU A 495 -20.97 6.71 4.76
C GLU A 495 -20.58 7.58 5.95
N PHE A 496 -19.31 7.52 6.33
CA PHE A 496 -18.81 8.14 7.55
C PHE A 496 -17.36 8.56 7.43
N PHE A 497 -16.93 9.43 8.34
CA PHE A 497 -15.53 9.62 8.71
C PHE A 497 -15.38 9.62 10.22
N ALA A 498 -14.19 9.26 10.70
CA ALA A 498 -13.92 9.11 12.12
C ALA A 498 -12.58 9.75 12.50
N TYR A 499 -12.60 10.55 13.56
CA TYR A 499 -11.42 11.13 14.18
C TYR A 499 -10.91 10.23 15.31
N TYR A 500 -9.60 10.00 15.32
CA TYR A 500 -8.90 9.23 16.34
C TYR A 500 -8.16 10.20 17.24
N ILE A 501 -8.56 10.27 18.50
CA ILE A 501 -8.17 11.32 19.44
C ILE A 501 -7.27 10.73 20.52
N LYS A 502 -6.17 11.41 20.82
CA LYS A 502 -5.28 11.12 21.93
C LYS A 502 -4.68 12.42 22.46
N ASP A 503 -4.65 12.62 23.78
CA ASP A 503 -4.06 13.82 24.40
C ASP A 503 -4.65 15.13 23.83
N GLY A 504 -5.95 15.13 23.51
CA GLY A 504 -6.66 16.27 22.91
C GLY A 504 -6.28 16.58 21.44
N LYS A 505 -5.43 15.77 20.81
CA LYS A 505 -5.02 15.88 19.40
C LYS A 505 -5.67 14.81 18.55
N ILE A 506 -5.88 15.12 17.27
CA ILE A 506 -6.27 14.15 16.25
C ILE A 506 -5.00 13.49 15.71
N ILE A 507 -4.84 12.20 15.97
CA ILE A 507 -3.66 11.41 15.55
C ILE A 507 -3.89 10.62 14.25
N ALA A 508 -5.15 10.38 13.89
CA ALA A 508 -5.54 9.72 12.66
C ALA A 508 -6.97 10.06 12.24
N ILE A 509 -7.30 9.80 10.98
CA ILE A 509 -8.67 9.82 10.44
C ILE A 509 -8.89 8.60 9.55
N SER A 510 -10.08 8.01 9.63
CA SER A 510 -10.57 7.03 8.66
C SER A 510 -11.89 7.46 8.01
N SER A 511 -12.19 6.99 6.81
CA SER A 511 -13.49 7.23 6.18
C SER A 511 -13.96 6.14 5.23
N VAL A 512 -15.27 6.11 4.99
CA VAL A 512 -15.93 5.43 3.86
C VAL A 512 -16.90 6.43 3.23
N GLY A 513 -16.80 6.64 1.91
CA GLY A 513 -17.71 7.53 1.18
C GLY A 513 -17.53 9.03 1.45
N ALA A 514 -16.63 9.45 2.34
CA ALA A 514 -16.37 10.86 2.68
C ALA A 514 -15.07 11.39 2.05
N ASP A 515 -14.91 11.23 0.73
CA ASP A 515 -13.77 11.85 0.03
C ASP A 515 -13.88 13.38 -0.02
N PRO A 516 -12.76 14.13 0.02
CA PRO A 516 -11.38 13.68 0.20
C PRO A 516 -10.86 13.83 1.65
N VAL A 517 -11.71 13.77 2.68
CA VAL A 517 -11.40 14.09 4.10
C VAL A 517 -10.08 13.48 4.58
N VAL A 518 -9.85 12.20 4.31
CA VAL A 518 -8.62 11.50 4.75
C VAL A 518 -7.38 12.02 4.01
N SER A 519 -7.52 12.39 2.74
CA SER A 519 -6.42 12.98 1.95
C SER A 519 -6.11 14.41 2.38
N ASP A 520 -7.14 15.21 2.73
CA ASP A 520 -6.94 16.53 3.31
C ASP A 520 -6.18 16.44 4.64
N PHE A 521 -6.54 15.47 5.49
CA PHE A 521 -5.84 15.28 6.76
C PHE A 521 -4.37 14.88 6.58
N ALA A 522 -4.09 14.01 5.60
CA ALA A 522 -2.71 13.68 5.26
C ALA A 522 -1.92 14.91 4.77
N ASN A 523 -2.53 15.81 4.00
CA ASN A 523 -1.90 17.09 3.65
C ASN A 523 -1.72 17.99 4.86
N PHE A 524 -2.70 18.04 5.75
CA PHE A 524 -2.67 18.84 6.97
C PHE A 524 -1.49 18.44 7.87
N LEU A 525 -1.30 17.13 8.11
CA LEU A 525 -0.15 16.59 8.82
C LEU A 525 1.16 16.84 8.06
N TYR A 526 1.17 16.66 6.73
CA TYR A 526 2.35 16.92 5.89
C TYR A 526 2.81 18.38 5.96
N GLU A 527 1.88 19.33 6.07
CA GLU A 527 2.15 20.76 6.28
C GLU A 527 2.64 21.09 7.70
N GLY A 528 2.88 20.07 8.56
CA GLY A 528 3.38 20.24 9.92
C GLY A 528 2.34 20.75 10.91
N LYS A 529 1.05 20.66 10.57
CA LYS A 529 -0.04 21.16 11.41
C LYS A 529 -0.55 20.07 12.35
N THR A 530 -1.16 20.49 13.44
CA THR A 530 -1.83 19.62 14.42
C THR A 530 -3.28 20.03 14.54
N LEU A 531 -4.20 19.07 14.43
CA LEU A 531 -5.63 19.29 14.59
C LEU A 531 -6.02 18.86 16.00
N THR A 532 -6.85 19.65 16.67
CA THR A 532 -7.24 19.42 18.07
C THR A 532 -8.70 19.00 18.20
N GLU A 533 -9.03 18.34 19.31
CA GLU A 533 -10.42 18.01 19.64
C GLU A 533 -11.28 19.27 19.79
N ALA A 534 -10.71 20.37 20.33
CA ALA A 534 -11.41 21.64 20.48
C ALA A 534 -11.81 22.26 19.13
N GLU A 535 -10.96 22.18 18.12
CA GLU A 535 -11.28 22.67 16.77
C GLU A 535 -12.40 21.87 16.12
N ILE A 536 -12.34 20.54 16.18
CA ILE A 536 -13.41 19.69 15.61
C ILE A 536 -14.72 19.78 16.40
N ASN A 537 -14.69 20.14 17.70
CA ASN A 537 -15.90 20.44 18.47
C ASN A 537 -16.63 21.68 17.95
N LYS A 538 -15.88 22.65 17.42
CA LYS A 538 -16.43 23.90 16.90
C LYS A 538 -16.98 23.75 15.49
N ASP A 539 -16.20 23.13 14.61
CA ASP A 539 -16.60 22.80 13.24
C ASP A 539 -15.84 21.53 12.80
N PRO A 540 -16.52 20.37 12.69
CA PRO A 540 -15.89 19.12 12.27
C PRO A 540 -15.23 19.18 10.90
N PHE A 541 -15.58 20.14 10.03
CA PHE A 541 -14.91 20.33 8.75
C PHE A 541 -14.04 21.59 8.72
N GLY A 542 -13.99 22.40 9.78
CA GLY A 542 -13.41 23.74 9.81
C GLY A 542 -11.97 23.84 9.34
N TRP A 543 -11.21 22.77 9.49
CA TRP A 543 -9.81 22.66 9.12
C TRP A 543 -9.58 22.32 7.62
N ILE A 544 -10.62 21.87 6.90
CA ILE A 544 -10.55 21.58 5.46
C ILE A 544 -10.63 22.88 4.67
N LYS A 545 -9.57 23.20 3.91
CA LYS A 545 -9.48 24.44 3.11
C LYS A 545 -10.54 24.48 1.99
N ASN A 546 -10.60 23.43 1.18
CA ASN A 546 -11.44 23.36 -0.02
C ASN A 546 -12.49 22.27 0.14
N LYS A 547 -13.54 22.56 0.90
CA LYS A 547 -14.63 21.62 1.19
C LYS A 547 -15.47 21.38 -0.07
N PRO A 548 -15.60 20.14 -0.57
CA PRO A 548 -16.58 19.83 -1.61
C PRO A 548 -18.00 20.15 -1.11
N LYS A 549 -18.82 20.79 -1.96
CA LYS A 549 -20.19 21.17 -1.59
C LYS A 549 -21.04 19.94 -1.29
N ASP A 550 -20.92 18.91 -2.12
CA ASP A 550 -21.62 17.63 -1.95
C ASP A 550 -21.25 16.96 -0.63
N LEU A 551 -19.98 17.02 -0.22
CA LEU A 551 -19.55 16.50 1.08
C LEU A 551 -20.24 17.24 2.23
N GLN A 552 -20.34 18.57 2.17
CA GLN A 552 -21.04 19.33 3.20
C GLN A 552 -22.52 18.99 3.25
N GLU A 553 -23.19 18.97 2.10
CA GLU A 553 -24.63 18.68 2.00
C GLU A 553 -24.97 17.28 2.54
N ARG A 554 -24.15 16.28 2.20
CA ARG A 554 -24.34 14.89 2.65
C ARG A 554 -24.19 14.71 4.16
N PHE A 555 -23.34 15.49 4.80
CA PHE A 555 -23.05 15.37 6.24
C PHE A 555 -23.70 16.46 7.11
N GLN A 556 -24.34 17.47 6.51
CA GLN A 556 -24.96 18.61 7.23
C GLN A 556 -26.06 18.19 8.21
N ASN A 557 -26.94 17.26 7.80
CA ASN A 557 -28.06 16.83 8.64
C ASN A 557 -27.62 16.06 9.88
N GLU A 558 -26.43 15.44 9.84
CA GLU A 558 -25.90 14.62 10.91
C GLU A 558 -24.96 15.38 11.85
N LEU A 559 -24.54 16.59 11.46
CA LEU A 559 -23.75 17.50 12.30
C LEU A 559 -24.60 18.38 13.23
N MET A 560 -25.92 18.40 13.03
CA MET A 560 -26.87 19.17 13.84
C MET A 560 -27.52 18.35 14.97
N ASN A 561 -27.25 17.04 15.03
CA ASN A 561 -27.64 16.12 16.11
C ASN A 561 -26.41 15.71 16.91
#